data_AF-A0A015JWC5-F1
#
_entry.id   AF-A0A015JWC5-F1
#
_cell.length_a   1.000
_cell.length_b   1.000
_cell.length_c   1.000
_cell.angle_alpha   90.00
_cell.angle_beta   90.00
_cell.angle_gamma   90.00
#
_symmetry.space_group_name_H-M   'P 1'
#
loop_
_entity.id
_entity.type
_entity.pdbx_description
1 polymer ?
#
loop_
_entity_poly.entity_id
_entity_poly.type
_entity_poly.pdbx_seq_one_letter_code
_entity_poly.pdbx_strand_id
1 'polypeptide(L)'
;MTDFLKNSPLYISTTIKHYLNGPPRPSWNLTSHIFWTKFILLVSNKTIEEMQRASFSFQPSPVQAGVVINEFKIDNKYRNEAQVHLDKILKPYEHVLDPEWKNLKDDGMASSP
;
A
#
# COMPACT_ATOMS: atom_id res chain seq x y z
N MET A 1 21.73 19.56 -17.77
CA MET A 1 22.63 20.28 -16.83
C MET A 1 21.85 21.08 -15.79
N THR A 2 20.72 21.68 -16.16
CA THR A 2 19.81 22.44 -15.29
C THR A 2 19.17 21.63 -14.15
N ASP A 3 18.80 20.37 -14.39
CA ASP A 3 18.15 19.51 -13.37
C ASP A 3 19.11 19.04 -12.27
N PHE A 4 20.41 18.98 -12.58
CA PHE A 4 21.44 18.65 -11.59
C PHE A 4 21.62 19.81 -10.60
N LEU A 5 21.62 21.06 -11.10
CA LEU A 5 21.69 22.27 -10.28
C LEU A 5 20.43 22.45 -9.42
N LYS A 6 19.24 22.24 -9.98
CA LYS A 6 17.96 22.33 -9.26
C LYS A 6 17.86 21.37 -8.08
N ASN A 7 18.39 20.16 -8.23
CA ASN A 7 18.31 19.13 -7.19
C ASN A 7 19.55 19.10 -6.26
N SER A 8 20.59 19.89 -6.57
CA SER A 8 21.84 19.93 -5.80
C SER A 8 21.64 20.17 -4.29
N PRO A 9 20.73 21.06 -3.83
CA PRO A 9 20.54 21.28 -2.38
C PRO A 9 19.98 20.04 -1.68
N LEU A 10 19.13 19.28 -2.37
CA LEU A 10 18.51 18.06 -1.82
C LEU A 10 19.53 16.94 -1.65
N TYR A 11 20.44 16.73 -2.62
CA TYR A 11 21.51 15.74 -2.48
C TYR A 11 22.47 16.09 -1.34
N ILE A 12 22.85 17.36 -1.22
CA ILE A 12 23.76 17.82 -0.17
C ILE A 12 23.09 17.65 1.19
N SER A 13 21.85 18.11 1.35
CA SER A 13 21.11 18.00 2.61
C SER A 13 20.87 16.55 3.03
N THR A 14 20.46 15.68 2.10
CA THR A 14 20.23 14.24 2.37
C THR A 14 21.52 13.52 2.76
N THR A 15 22.63 13.85 2.09
CA THR A 15 23.95 13.29 2.43
C THR A 15 24.40 13.72 3.82
N ILE A 16 24.28 15.00 4.16
CA ILE A 16 24.62 15.51 5.51
C ILE A 16 23.75 14.82 6.57
N LYS A 17 22.43 14.74 6.36
CA LYS A 17 21.52 14.06 7.28
C LYS A 17 21.85 12.58 7.47
N HIS A 18 22.23 11.89 6.39
CA HIS A 18 22.58 10.47 6.44
C HIS A 18 23.76 10.19 7.35
N TYR A 19 24.79 11.06 7.35
CA TYR A 19 25.96 10.87 8.20
C TYR A 19 25.80 11.43 9.62
N LEU A 20 25.04 12.51 9.80
CA LEU A 20 24.81 13.10 11.13
C LEU A 20 23.78 12.33 11.96
N ASN A 21 22.66 11.94 11.36
CA ASN A 21 21.55 11.29 12.06
C ASN A 21 21.50 9.78 11.81
N GLY A 22 22.38 9.27 10.94
CA GLY A 22 22.32 7.91 10.45
C GLY A 22 21.32 7.71 9.32
N PRO A 23 21.29 6.50 8.74
CA PRO A 23 20.33 6.16 7.70
C PRO A 23 18.91 6.02 8.29
N PRO A 24 17.84 6.31 7.51
CA PRO A 24 16.45 6.13 7.95
C PRO A 24 16.13 4.71 8.39
N ARG A 25 16.86 3.72 7.85
CA ARG A 25 16.88 2.35 8.34
C ARG A 25 18.32 1.85 8.37
N PRO A 26 18.70 0.99 9.34
CA PRO A 26 20.07 0.51 9.47
C PRO A 26 20.65 -0.14 8.20
N SER A 27 19.81 -0.75 7.36
CA SER A 27 20.22 -1.41 6.11
C SER A 27 20.34 -0.48 4.90
N TRP A 28 19.97 0.81 5.04
CA TRP A 28 19.97 1.73 3.91
C TRP A 28 21.34 2.37 3.73
N ASN A 29 21.93 2.18 2.56
CA ASN A 29 23.09 2.96 2.14
C ASN A 29 22.66 4.36 1.67
N LEU A 30 23.64 5.25 1.43
CA LEU A 30 23.40 6.62 1.00
C LEU A 30 22.56 6.71 -0.29
N THR A 31 22.81 5.82 -1.25
CA THR A 31 22.07 5.77 -2.53
C THR A 31 20.59 5.49 -2.30
N SER A 32 20.26 4.50 -1.45
CA SER A 32 18.89 4.18 -1.08
C SER A 32 18.20 5.35 -0.38
N HIS A 33 18.91 6.05 0.50
CA HIS A 33 18.37 7.23 1.19
C HIS A 33 18.03 8.35 0.19
N ILE A 34 18.97 8.69 -0.71
CA ILE A 34 18.77 9.71 -1.75
C ILE A 34 17.61 9.32 -2.68
N PHE A 35 17.55 8.07 -3.12
CA PHE A 35 16.48 7.58 -3.98
C PHE A 35 15.11 7.74 -3.29
N TRP A 36 15.00 7.31 -2.04
CA TRP A 36 13.76 7.43 -1.28
C TRP A 36 13.33 8.88 -1.08
N THR A 37 14.24 9.79 -0.73
CA THR A 37 13.91 11.20 -0.57
C THR A 37 13.37 11.81 -1.86
N LYS A 38 13.93 11.45 -3.01
CA LYS A 38 13.40 11.87 -4.32
C LYS A 38 12.03 11.29 -4.60
N PHE A 39 11.83 10.01 -4.30
CA PHE A 39 10.54 9.35 -4.50
C PHE A 39 9.46 10.07 -3.70
N ILE A 40 9.72 10.35 -2.41
CA ILE A 40 8.81 11.10 -1.55
C ILE A 40 8.54 12.50 -2.12
N LEU A 41 9.55 13.23 -2.59
CA LEU A 41 9.35 14.55 -3.21
C LEU A 41 8.50 14.47 -4.50
N LEU A 42 8.64 13.40 -5.27
CA LEU A 42 7.87 13.19 -6.50
C LEU A 42 6.40 12.89 -6.20
N VAL A 43 6.12 12.15 -5.13
CA VAL A 43 4.77 11.73 -4.76
C VAL A 43 4.11 12.61 -3.71
N SER A 44 4.83 13.55 -3.07
CA SER A 44 4.31 14.39 -1.99
C SER A 44 3.15 15.29 -2.42
N ASN A 45 3.06 15.58 -3.71
CA ASN A 45 1.99 16.42 -4.28
C ASN A 45 0.80 15.59 -4.78
N LYS A 46 0.81 14.26 -4.56
CA LYS A 46 -0.24 13.35 -4.98
C LYS A 46 -0.92 12.71 -3.78
N THR A 47 -2.23 12.51 -3.86
CA THR A 47 -2.93 11.69 -2.86
C THR A 47 -2.64 10.21 -3.08
N ILE A 48 -2.96 9.38 -2.09
CA ILE A 48 -2.81 7.92 -2.21
C ILE A 48 -3.66 7.40 -3.37
N GLU A 49 -4.88 7.92 -3.54
CA GLU A 49 -5.82 7.55 -4.60
C GLU A 49 -5.28 7.93 -5.98
N GLU A 50 -4.61 9.09 -6.11
CA GLU A 50 -3.96 9.50 -7.36
C GLU A 50 -2.75 8.65 -7.71
N MET A 51 -1.95 8.29 -6.70
CA MET A 51 -0.81 7.39 -6.89
C MET A 51 -1.30 5.99 -7.27
N GLN A 52 -2.36 5.50 -6.62
CA GLN A 52 -3.02 4.26 -6.96
C GLN A 52 -3.55 4.31 -8.40
N ARG A 53 -4.30 5.33 -8.82
CA ARG A 53 -4.76 5.42 -10.22
C ARG A 53 -3.61 5.46 -11.23
N ALA A 54 -2.51 6.16 -10.90
CA ALA A 54 -1.34 6.22 -11.77
C ALA A 54 -0.59 4.88 -11.85
N SER A 55 -0.47 4.15 -10.73
CA SER A 55 0.21 2.86 -10.64
C SER A 55 -0.67 1.68 -11.12
N PHE A 56 -1.98 1.74 -10.91
CA PHE A 56 -2.97 0.76 -11.39
C PHE A 56 -3.32 0.94 -12.87
N SER A 57 -2.53 1.70 -13.61
CA SER A 57 -2.48 1.58 -15.08
C SER A 57 -1.86 0.27 -15.55
N PHE A 58 -1.50 -0.65 -14.63
CA PHE A 58 -1.55 -2.08 -14.90
C PHE A 58 -2.98 -2.45 -15.31
N GLN A 59 -3.26 -2.37 -16.61
CA GLN A 59 -4.21 -3.28 -17.23
C GLN A 59 -3.94 -4.66 -16.60
N PRO A 60 -4.96 -5.35 -16.06
CA PRO A 60 -4.79 -6.74 -15.64
C PRO A 60 -4.06 -7.44 -16.78
N SER A 61 -2.85 -7.95 -16.51
CA SER A 61 -2.13 -8.65 -17.55
C SER A 61 -3.05 -9.78 -18.00
N PRO A 62 -3.39 -9.89 -19.29
CA PRO A 62 -4.33 -10.89 -19.74
C PRO A 62 -3.83 -12.24 -19.24
N VAL A 63 -4.70 -12.97 -18.55
CA VAL A 63 -4.38 -14.29 -17.99
C VAL A 63 -3.72 -15.11 -19.08
N GLN A 64 -2.49 -15.55 -18.83
CA GLN A 64 -1.70 -16.26 -19.82
C GLN A 64 -2.48 -17.50 -20.28
N ALA A 65 -2.63 -17.68 -21.59
CA ALA A 65 -3.40 -18.79 -22.14
C ALA A 65 -2.86 -20.13 -21.59
N GLY A 66 -3.72 -20.92 -20.95
CA GLY A 66 -3.35 -22.19 -20.31
C GLY A 66 -3.26 -22.15 -18.78
N VAL A 67 -3.41 -20.99 -18.14
CA VAL A 67 -3.57 -20.91 -16.68
C VAL A 67 -4.99 -21.36 -16.32
N VAL A 68 -5.10 -22.52 -15.66
CA VAL A 68 -6.34 -22.93 -15.00
C VAL A 68 -6.52 -22.01 -13.80
N ILE A 69 -7.47 -21.09 -13.88
CA ILE A 69 -7.90 -20.28 -12.73
C ILE A 69 -8.66 -21.25 -11.82
N ASN A 70 -7.93 -21.85 -10.88
CA ASN A 70 -8.56 -22.62 -9.84
C ASN A 70 -9.30 -21.59 -8.97
N GLU A 71 -10.63 -21.66 -8.93
CA GLU A 71 -11.43 -20.83 -8.02
C GLU A 71 -10.97 -21.11 -6.59
N PHE A 72 -10.08 -20.28 -6.05
CA PHE A 72 -9.62 -20.41 -4.68
C PHE A 72 -10.62 -19.71 -3.79
N LYS A 73 -11.45 -20.52 -3.14
CA LYS A 73 -12.37 -20.05 -2.11
C LYS A 73 -11.58 -19.72 -0.85
N ILE A 74 -11.51 -18.45 -0.50
CA ILE A 74 -10.90 -18.04 0.78
C ILE A 74 -11.87 -18.42 1.90
N ASP A 75 -11.41 -19.26 2.83
CA ASP A 75 -12.19 -19.66 3.99
C ASP A 75 -12.47 -18.47 4.93
N ASN A 76 -13.67 -18.42 5.51
CA ASN A 76 -14.10 -17.33 6.39
C ASN A 76 -13.43 -17.32 7.76
N LYS A 77 -12.61 -18.33 8.10
CA LYS A 77 -11.90 -18.43 9.38
C LYS A 77 -11.29 -17.10 9.82
N TYR A 78 -10.55 -16.44 8.95
CA TYR A 78 -9.90 -15.17 9.29
C TYR A 78 -10.88 -14.00 9.46
N ARG A 79 -12.01 -14.01 8.75
CA ARG A 79 -13.06 -12.98 8.90
C ARG A 79 -13.78 -13.17 10.24
N ASN A 80 -14.05 -14.42 10.62
CA ASN A 80 -14.62 -14.77 11.92
C ASN A 80 -13.69 -14.35 13.07
N GLU A 81 -12.39 -14.62 12.95
CA GLU A 81 -11.38 -14.19 13.92
C GLU A 81 -11.32 -12.65 14.03
N ALA A 82 -11.36 -11.94 12.91
CA ALA A 82 -11.34 -10.47 12.89
C ALA A 82 -12.61 -9.84 13.48
N GLN A 83 -13.77 -10.47 13.34
CA GLN A 83 -15.06 -9.94 13.81
C GLN A 83 -15.05 -9.64 15.32
N VAL A 84 -14.38 -10.46 16.13
CA VAL A 84 -14.23 -10.26 17.59
C VAL A 84 -13.53 -8.92 17.92
N HIS A 85 -12.60 -8.49 17.07
CA HIS A 85 -11.89 -7.23 17.23
C HIS A 85 -12.68 -6.06 16.64
N LEU A 86 -13.29 -6.25 15.48
CA LEU A 86 -14.10 -5.24 14.81
C LEU A 86 -15.34 -4.87 15.63
N ASP A 87 -16.02 -5.85 16.24
CA ASP A 87 -17.18 -5.61 17.10
C ASP A 87 -16.86 -4.59 18.21
N LYS A 88 -15.67 -4.67 18.82
CA LYS A 88 -15.27 -3.73 19.90
C LYS A 88 -15.17 -2.29 19.40
N ILE A 89 -14.69 -2.10 18.17
CA ILE A 89 -14.46 -0.79 17.57
C ILE A 89 -15.76 -0.23 16.99
N LEU A 90 -16.59 -1.10 16.40
CA LEU A 90 -17.78 -0.72 15.64
C LEU A 90 -19.05 -0.62 16.50
N LYS A 91 -19.05 -1.17 17.72
CA LYS A 91 -20.20 -1.11 18.65
C LYS A 91 -20.85 0.27 18.80
N PRO A 92 -20.09 1.39 18.94
CA PRO A 92 -20.70 2.73 19.05
C PRO A 92 -21.44 3.16 17.77
N TYR A 93 -21.09 2.58 16.63
CA TYR A 93 -21.59 2.95 15.30
C TYR A 93 -22.64 1.97 14.77
N GLU A 94 -23.06 0.98 15.57
CA GLU A 94 -23.96 -0.09 15.12
C GLU A 94 -25.32 0.43 14.60
N HIS A 95 -25.76 1.60 15.07
CA HIS A 95 -26.98 2.27 14.60
C HIS A 95 -26.91 2.85 13.19
N VAL A 96 -25.71 3.04 12.62
CA VAL A 96 -25.51 3.57 11.25
C VAL A 96 -24.86 2.55 10.32
N LEU A 97 -24.37 1.43 10.86
CA LEU A 97 -23.72 0.40 10.07
C LEU A 97 -24.77 -0.58 9.53
N ASP A 98 -24.58 -0.99 8.27
CA ASP A 98 -25.41 -2.00 7.64
C ASP A 98 -25.24 -3.36 8.35
N PRO A 99 -26.31 -4.06 8.78
CA PRO A 99 -26.20 -5.38 9.39
C PRO A 99 -25.44 -6.43 8.54
N GLU A 100 -25.33 -6.22 7.22
CA GLU A 100 -24.64 -7.14 6.31
C GLU A 100 -23.18 -7.41 6.67
N TRP A 101 -22.45 -6.48 7.31
CA TRP A 101 -21.04 -6.71 7.62
C TRP A 101 -20.82 -7.83 8.66
N LYS A 102 -21.84 -8.15 9.48
CA LYS A 102 -21.82 -9.27 10.44
C LYS A 102 -22.25 -10.60 9.82
N ASN A 103 -22.97 -10.55 8.70
CA ASN A 103 -23.54 -11.72 8.04
C ASN A 103 -22.54 -12.28 7.02
N LEU A 104 -21.52 -12.98 7.51
CA LEU A 104 -20.57 -13.70 6.67
C LEU A 104 -21.29 -14.88 6.01
N LYS A 105 -21.34 -14.89 4.68
CA LYS A 105 -21.94 -16.00 3.92
C LYS A 105 -21.09 -17.25 4.06
N ASP A 106 -21.70 -18.42 4.25
CA ASP A 106 -20.99 -19.71 4.45
C ASP A 106 -20.09 -20.10 3.26
N ASP A 107 -20.26 -19.46 2.11
CA ASP A 107 -19.53 -19.70 0.89
C ASP A 107 -18.23 -18.88 0.74
N GLY A 108 -17.67 -18.35 1.83
CA GLY A 108 -16.37 -17.67 1.79
C GLY A 108 -16.40 -16.44 0.86
N MET A 109 -15.24 -16.00 0.41
CA MET A 109 -15.14 -14.99 -0.66
C MET A 109 -14.71 -15.68 -1.94
N ALA A 110 -15.51 -15.55 -3.01
CA ALA A 110 -15.03 -15.85 -4.35
C ALA A 110 -13.88 -14.89 -4.68
N SER A 111 -12.68 -15.42 -4.95
CA SER A 111 -11.61 -14.61 -5.49
C SER A 111 -11.94 -14.33 -6.96
N SER A 112 -12.37 -13.10 -7.28
CA SER A 112 -12.47 -12.69 -8.67
C SER A 112 -11.07 -12.72 -9.32
N PRO A 113 -10.93 -13.23 -10.55
CA PRO A 113 -9.66 -13.24 -11.27
C PRO A 113 -9.16 -11.85 -11.65
#